data_AF-A0A1S8WMN8-F1
#
_entry.id   AF-A0A1S8WMN8-F1
#
_cell.length_a   1.000
_cell.length_b   1.000
_cell.length_c   1.000
_cell.angle_alpha   90.00
_cell.angle_beta   90.00
_cell.angle_gamma   90.00
#
_symmetry.space_group_name_H-M   'P 1'
#
loop_
_entity.id
_entity.type
_entity.pdbx_description
1 polymer ?
#
loop_
_entity_poly.entity_id
_entity_poly.type
_entity_poly.pdbx_seq_one_letter_code
_entity_poly.pdbx_strand_id
1 'polypeptide(L)'
;MVPPTDILLWKSDPCVVIGRFQSPWKECNVSLLRERRWPLARRQSGGGAVFHDQNNLNISFVEARAVLDRRKCMEFLKATLQPLKPDTCVHVGDRYDLWISGPSCESNK
;
A
#
# COMPACT_ATOMS: atom_id res chain seq x y z
N MET A 1 20.98 -5.68 -14.04
CA MET A 1 19.79 -4.84 -13.81
C MET A 1 19.86 -4.37 -12.37
N VAL A 2 19.94 -3.06 -12.11
CA VAL A 2 20.11 -2.55 -10.74
C VAL A 2 18.75 -2.60 -10.04
N PRO A 3 18.62 -3.32 -8.90
CA PRO A 3 17.37 -3.31 -8.13
C PRO A 3 17.13 -1.90 -7.55
N PRO A 4 15.86 -1.48 -7.37
CA PRO A 4 15.54 -0.20 -6.71
C PRO A 4 16.23 -0.16 -5.34
N THR A 5 17.04 0.87 -5.11
CA THR A 5 18.19 0.73 -4.18
C THR A 5 17.83 1.04 -2.72
N ASP A 6 16.80 1.86 -2.47
CA ASP A 6 16.37 2.22 -1.11
C ASP A 6 14.91 1.84 -0.81
N ILE A 7 14.71 0.99 0.20
CA ILE A 7 13.40 0.58 0.70
C ILE A 7 13.24 1.05 2.15
N LEU A 8 12.23 1.87 2.40
CA LEU A 8 11.81 2.25 3.75
C LEU A 8 10.62 1.39 4.19
N LEU A 9 10.80 0.66 5.28
CA LEU A 9 9.75 -0.10 5.97
C LEU A 9 9.36 0.63 7.24
N TRP A 10 8.07 0.86 7.47
CA TRP A 10 7.61 1.57 8.66
C TRP A 10 6.18 1.19 9.05
N LYS A 11 5.82 1.49 10.30
CA LYS A 11 4.48 1.32 10.85
C LYS A 11 4.02 2.63 11.47
N SER A 12 2.71 2.79 11.63
CA SER A 12 2.09 3.94 12.28
C SER A 12 1.21 3.46 13.43
N ASP A 13 1.05 4.30 14.44
CA ASP A 13 -0.08 4.16 15.35
C ASP A 13 -1.41 4.32 14.60
N PRO A 14 -2.53 3.84 15.19
CA PRO A 14 -3.86 3.96 14.59
C PRO A 14 -4.17 5.35 14.06
N CYS A 15 -4.30 5.47 12.73
CA CYS A 15 -4.55 6.74 12.06
C CYS A 15 -5.21 6.56 10.68
N VAL A 16 -5.79 7.64 10.18
CA VAL A 16 -6.28 7.71 8.79
C VAL A 16 -5.33 8.57 7.97
N VAL A 17 -4.91 8.05 6.82
CA VAL A 17 -4.06 8.76 5.85
C VAL A 17 -4.83 8.99 4.55
N ILE A 18 -5.07 10.25 4.22
CA ILE A 18 -5.77 10.65 2.99
C ILE A 18 -4.80 11.08 1.88
N GLY A 19 -5.23 10.91 0.63
CA GLY A 19 -4.49 11.37 -0.54
C GLY A 19 -4.40 12.90 -0.63
N ARG A 20 -3.38 13.40 -1.34
CA ARG A 20 -3.08 14.83 -1.48
C ARG A 20 -4.29 15.71 -1.77
N PHE A 21 -5.18 15.28 -2.65
CA PHE A 21 -6.31 16.08 -3.15
C PHE A 21 -7.68 15.67 -2.59
N GLN A 22 -7.73 14.85 -1.54
CA GLN A 22 -9.00 14.38 -0.97
C GLN A 22 -9.57 15.31 0.13
N SER A 23 -10.89 15.30 0.29
CA SER A 23 -11.58 15.98 1.39
C SER A 23 -11.77 15.02 2.57
N PRO A 24 -11.22 15.28 3.77
CA PRO A 24 -11.34 14.36 4.90
C PRO A 24 -12.79 13.98 5.23
N TRP A 25 -13.71 14.95 5.19
CA TRP A 25 -15.12 14.76 5.53
C TRP A 25 -15.89 13.86 4.56
N LYS A 26 -15.39 13.67 3.33
CA LYS A 26 -15.99 12.76 2.35
C LYS A 26 -15.44 11.34 2.46
N GLU A 27 -14.22 11.19 2.97
CA GLU A 27 -13.48 9.93 2.93
C GLU A 27 -13.50 9.15 4.25
N CYS A 28 -13.73 9.83 5.38
CA CYS A 28 -13.65 9.20 6.70
C CYS A 28 -14.56 9.86 7.73
N ASN A 29 -14.85 9.13 8.82
CA ASN A 29 -15.61 9.66 9.96
C ASN A 29 -14.69 10.48 10.87
N VAL A 30 -14.55 11.78 10.57
CA VAL A 30 -13.68 12.71 11.31
C VAL A 30 -14.07 12.83 12.79
N SER A 31 -15.37 12.73 13.11
CA SER A 31 -15.85 12.76 14.50
C SER A 31 -15.33 11.57 15.31
N LEU A 32 -15.37 10.37 14.73
CA LEU A 32 -14.84 9.16 15.34
C LEU A 32 -13.32 9.25 15.55
N LEU A 33 -12.58 9.78 14.58
CA LEU A 33 -11.14 9.96 14.71
C LEU A 33 -10.79 10.89 15.87
N ARG A 34 -11.54 11.99 16.03
CA ARG A 34 -11.38 12.91 17.16
C ARG A 34 -11.69 12.24 18.49
N GLU A 35 -12.79 11.48 18.58
CA GLU A 35 -13.19 10.74 19.78
C GLU A 35 -12.11 9.74 20.21
N ARG A 36 -11.59 8.96 19.25
CA ARG A 36 -10.54 7.97 19.49
C ARG A 36 -9.13 8.54 19.60
N ARG A 37 -8.97 9.86 19.41
CA ARG A 37 -7.68 10.54 19.33
C ARG A 37 -6.74 9.94 18.27
N TRP A 38 -7.31 9.40 17.20
CA TRP A 38 -6.57 8.86 16.07
C TRP A 38 -6.20 10.00 15.12
N PRO A 39 -4.92 10.17 14.78
CA PRO A 39 -4.50 11.22 13.86
C PRO A 39 -5.13 11.08 12.48
N LEU A 40 -5.36 12.22 11.84
CA LEU A 40 -5.67 12.33 10.42
C LEU A 40 -4.49 13.00 9.72
N ALA A 41 -3.82 12.27 8.83
CA ALA A 41 -2.69 12.76 8.07
C ALA A 41 -3.01 12.88 6.57
N ARG A 42 -2.38 13.85 5.90
CA ARG A 42 -2.44 14.00 4.44
C ARG A 42 -1.08 13.68 3.85
N ARG A 43 -1.00 12.69 2.95
CA ARG A 43 0.25 12.35 2.27
C ARG A 43 0.46 13.20 1.01
N GLN A 44 1.71 13.28 0.55
CA GLN A 44 2.09 14.03 -0.65
C GLN A 44 1.71 13.31 -1.95
N SER A 45 1.54 11.99 -1.92
CA SER A 45 1.06 11.21 -3.08
C SER A 45 -0.46 11.32 -3.25
N GLY A 46 -0.94 11.08 -4.46
CA GLY A 46 -2.37 10.95 -4.77
C GLY A 46 -2.95 9.62 -4.31
N GLY A 47 -4.18 9.30 -4.75
CA GLY A 47 -4.91 8.07 -4.42
C GLY A 47 -5.98 8.27 -3.33
N GLY A 48 -6.45 7.16 -2.77
CA GLY A 48 -7.55 7.12 -1.80
C GLY A 48 -7.15 7.34 -0.33
N ALA A 49 -8.11 7.14 0.57
CA ALA A 49 -7.91 7.13 2.01
C ALA A 49 -7.67 5.70 2.51
N VAL A 50 -6.74 5.55 3.46
CA VAL A 50 -6.39 4.26 4.06
C VAL A 50 -6.29 4.40 5.58
N PHE A 51 -6.55 3.32 6.30
CA PHE A 51 -6.35 3.23 7.74
C PHE A 51 -5.07 2.47 8.04
N HIS A 52 -4.26 2.99 8.95
CA HIS A 52 -3.04 2.34 9.43
C HIS A 52 -3.22 1.94 10.89
N ASP A 53 -2.55 0.86 11.27
CA ASP A 53 -2.33 0.43 12.65
C ASP A 53 -1.01 -0.36 12.74
N GLN A 54 -0.77 -0.99 13.88
CA GLN A 54 0.44 -1.79 14.12
C GLN A 54 0.51 -3.09 13.31
N ASN A 55 -0.58 -3.51 12.66
CA ASN A 55 -0.64 -4.66 11.77
C ASN A 55 -0.56 -4.26 10.29
N ASN A 56 -0.52 -2.97 9.98
CA ASN A 56 -0.26 -2.44 8.66
C ASN A 56 1.24 -2.12 8.48
N LEU A 57 1.90 -2.84 7.57
CA LEU A 57 3.27 -2.52 7.15
C LEU A 57 3.25 -1.56 5.96
N ASN A 58 3.84 -0.38 6.12
CA ASN A 58 4.02 0.58 5.05
C ASN A 58 5.40 0.36 4.39
N ILE A 59 5.40 0.32 3.06
CA ILE A 59 6.61 0.09 2.25
C ILE A 59 6.74 1.27 1.28
N SER A 60 7.91 1.89 1.25
CA SER A 60 8.23 2.97 0.31
C SER A 60 9.51 2.65 -0.44
N PHE A 61 9.40 2.53 -1.76
CA PHE A 61 10.53 2.46 -2.67
C PHE A 61 10.97 3.88 -3.01
N VAL A 62 12.20 4.23 -2.66
CA VAL A 62 12.75 5.58 -2.86
C VAL A 62 13.80 5.49 -3.95
N GLU A 63 13.57 6.23 -5.03
CA GLU A 63 14.42 6.22 -6.20
C GLU A 63 14.19 7.50 -7.02
N ALA A 64 15.14 7.87 -7.87
CA ALA A 64 14.94 8.99 -8.79
C ALA A 64 13.74 8.74 -9.72
N ARG A 65 12.91 9.77 -9.93
CA ARG A 65 11.68 9.66 -10.74
C ARG A 65 11.91 9.13 -12.16
N ALA A 66 13.08 9.43 -12.74
CA ALA A 66 13.43 9.00 -14.11
C ALA A 66 13.59 7.48 -14.25
N VAL A 67 13.90 6.78 -13.15
CA VAL A 67 14.19 5.34 -13.17
C VAL A 67 13.24 4.52 -12.29
N LEU A 68 12.41 5.17 -11.47
CA LEU A 68 11.40 4.51 -10.63
C LEU A 68 10.34 3.82 -11.50
N ASP A 69 10.37 2.48 -11.48
CA ASP A 69 9.38 1.63 -12.13
C ASP A 69 8.46 0.98 -11.08
N ARG A 70 7.23 1.49 -10.97
CA ARG A 70 6.23 1.00 -10.01
C ARG A 70 5.85 -0.46 -10.26
N ARG A 71 5.80 -0.91 -11.51
CA ARG A 71 5.43 -2.30 -11.81
C ARG A 71 6.51 -3.24 -11.30
N LYS A 72 7.79 -2.93 -11.56
CA LYS A 72 8.91 -3.71 -11.01
C LYS A 72 8.90 -3.76 -9.48
N CYS A 73 8.55 -2.67 -8.81
CA CYS A 73 8.40 -2.66 -7.34
C CYS A 73 7.31 -3.63 -6.87
N MET A 74 6.15 -3.65 -7.54
CA MET A 74 5.06 -4.57 -7.19
C MET A 74 5.39 -6.03 -7.52
N GLU A 75 6.04 -6.29 -8.66
CA GLU A 75 6.51 -7.64 -9.01
C GLU A 75 7.56 -8.17 -8.02
N PHE A 76 8.44 -7.29 -7.53
CA PHE A 76 9.37 -7.63 -6.45
C PHE A 76 8.62 -8.03 -5.17
N LEU A 77 7.60 -7.27 -4.77
CA LEU A 77 6.76 -7.62 -3.61
C LEU A 77 6.02 -8.94 -3.83
N LYS A 78 5.43 -9.17 -5.01
CA LYS A 78 4.80 -10.44 -5.36
C LYS A 78 5.76 -11.61 -5.23
N ALA A 79 6.96 -11.52 -5.81
CA ALA A 79 7.99 -12.55 -5.73
C ALA A 79 8.45 -12.81 -4.28
N THR A 80 8.43 -11.79 -3.43
CA THR A 80 8.78 -11.90 -2.01
C THR A 80 7.65 -12.52 -1.18
N LEU A 81 6.39 -12.16 -1.47
CA LEU A 81 5.21 -12.62 -0.72
C LEU A 81 4.76 -14.03 -1.08
N GLN A 82 4.94 -14.43 -2.34
CA GLN A 82 4.44 -15.72 -2.84
C GLN A 82 5.01 -16.93 -2.06
N PRO A 83 6.32 -17.01 -1.73
CA PRO A 83 6.85 -18.09 -0.90
C PRO A 83 6.38 -18.05 0.56
N LEU A 84 5.99 -16.86 1.07
CA LEU A 84 5.49 -16.70 2.45
C LEU A 84 4.02 -17.12 2.61
N LYS A 85 3.29 -17.25 1.50
CA LYS A 85 1.88 -17.67 1.47
C LYS A 85 1.66 -18.73 0.39
N PRO A 86 2.18 -19.96 0.57
CA PRO A 86 2.15 -21.01 -0.44
C PRO A 86 0.73 -21.42 -0.87
N ASP A 87 -0.27 -21.27 0.01
CA ASP A 87 -1.66 -21.63 -0.25
C ASP A 87 -2.48 -20.55 -1.00
N THR A 88 -1.81 -19.47 -1.43
CA THR A 88 -2.47 -18.35 -2.12
C THR A 88 -1.71 -17.95 -3.36
N CYS A 89 -2.37 -17.32 -4.31
CA CYS A 89 -1.71 -16.70 -5.45
C CYS A 89 -1.69 -15.18 -5.26
N VAL A 90 -0.50 -14.58 -5.33
CA VAL A 90 -0.33 -13.12 -5.23
C VAL A 90 -0.33 -12.51 -6.63
N HIS A 91 -1.17 -11.52 -6.86
CA HIS A 91 -1.36 -10.86 -8.15
C HIS A 91 -1.01 -9.38 -8.10
N VAL A 92 -0.55 -8.83 -9.23
CA VAL A 92 -0.30 -7.40 -9.42
C VAL A 92 -1.35 -6.86 -10.40
N GLY A 93 -2.25 -6.01 -9.92
CA GLY A 93 -3.25 -5.36 -10.74
C GLY A 93 -2.69 -4.24 -11.62
N ASP A 94 -3.47 -3.79 -12.60
CA ASP A 94 -3.08 -2.72 -13.53
C ASP A 94 -2.91 -1.36 -12.87
N ARG A 95 -3.58 -1.16 -11.73
CA ARG A 95 -3.44 0.05 -10.92
C ARG A 95 -2.40 -0.09 -9.81
N TYR A 96 -1.54 -1.10 -9.91
CA TYR A 96 -0.47 -1.41 -8.95
C TYR A 96 -0.99 -1.81 -7.55
N ASP A 97 -2.21 -2.32 -7.49
CA ASP A 97 -2.73 -3.00 -6.30
C ASP A 97 -2.21 -4.44 -6.24
N LEU A 98 -1.98 -4.92 -5.01
CA LEU A 98 -1.67 -6.32 -4.73
C LEU A 98 -2.90 -6.98 -4.14
N TRP A 99 -3.29 -8.12 -4.69
CA TRP A 99 -4.40 -8.92 -4.17
C TRP A 99 -4.03 -10.40 -4.17
N ILE A 100 -4.73 -11.16 -3.33
CA ILE A 100 -4.52 -12.60 -3.18
C ILE A 100 -5.77 -13.35 -3.59
N SER A 101 -5.60 -14.45 -4.31
CA SER A 101 -6.65 -15.43 -4.56
C SER A 101 -6.37 -16.74 -3.82
N GLY A 102 -7.40 -17.59 -3.75
CA GLY A 102 -7.23 -18.97 -3.31
C GLY A 102 -6.23 -19.77 -4.17
N PRO A 103 -5.99 -21.04 -3.82
CA PRO A 103 -4.89 -21.83 -4.37
C PRO A 103 -5.00 -22.11 -5.89
N SER A 104 -6.16 -21.92 -6.51
CA SER A 104 -6.27 -21.90 -7.97
C SER A 104 -5.75 -20.56 -8.50
N CYS A 105 -4.50 -20.55 -8.98
CA CYS A 105 -3.93 -19.49 -9.84
C CYS A 105 -4.63 -19.43 -11.23
N GLU A 106 -5.94 -19.68 -11.28
CA GLU A 106 -6.72 -19.46 -12.49
C GLU A 106 -7.06 -17.98 -12.56
N SER A 107 -6.36 -17.32 -13.48
CA SER A 107 -6.57 -15.96 -13.91
C SER A 107 -8.00 -15.78 -14.42
N ASN A 108 -8.90 -15.28 -13.58
CA ASN A 108 -10.09 -14.61 -14.09
C ASN A 108 -9.72 -13.18 -14.47
N LYS A 109 -9.88 -12.94 -15.77
CA LYS A 109 -9.55 -11.74 -16.54
C LYS A 109 -10.17 -10.46 -16.00
#